data_AF-A0A7C8YHD9-F1
#
_entry.id   AF-A0A7C8YHD9-F1
#
_cell.length_a   1.000
_cell.length_b   1.000
_cell.length_c   1.000
_cell.angle_alpha   90.00
_cell.angle_beta   90.00
_cell.angle_gamma   90.00
#
_symmetry.space_group_name_H-M   'P 1'
#
loop_
_entity.id
_entity.type
_entity.pdbx_description
1 polymer ?
#
loop_
_entity_poly.entity_id
_entity_poly.type
_entity_poly.pdbx_seq_one_letter_code
_entity_poly.pdbx_strand_id
1 'polypeptide(L)'
;ARASMQGSIQHVAEVSAYRLIFLDTNAAFYESLYVFTVPESRIRPLLRILKQNLTLLGAILIDRAQPIAMKEVMKAAFDAYLMVLLAGGNNRTFYRSDYEMIDEDFDSLKRVFCTSGVGLIAEDEVNKEAEVVEGVIQLMGQSSEQLIEDFTTAACEKSGIGVPTSGRKLPMPPTTGRWNRSDPNTILRVLCHRNDRIANLFLKRTFQLPRRR
;
A
#
# COMPACT_ATOMS: atom_id res chain seq x y z
N ALA A 1 -23.75 26.12 -8.85
CA ALA A 1 -23.77 25.28 -10.06
C ALA A 1 -22.39 24.68 -10.39
N ARG A 2 -21.36 25.48 -10.78
CA ARG A 2 -20.05 24.95 -11.21
C ARG A 2 -19.30 24.12 -10.15
N ALA A 3 -19.22 24.58 -8.91
CA ALA A 3 -18.59 23.83 -7.82
C ALA A 3 -19.34 22.51 -7.51
N SER A 4 -20.67 22.50 -7.61
CA SER A 4 -21.49 21.31 -7.43
C SER A 4 -21.27 20.29 -8.56
N MET A 5 -21.15 20.74 -9.82
CA MET A 5 -20.82 19.86 -10.95
C MET A 5 -19.42 19.24 -10.80
N GLN A 6 -18.44 20.02 -10.38
CA GLN A 6 -17.08 19.53 -10.14
C GLN A 6 -17.05 18.45 -9.04
N GLY A 7 -17.77 18.69 -7.94
CA GLY A 7 -17.89 17.70 -6.86
C GLY A 7 -18.57 16.40 -7.31
N SER A 8 -19.60 16.49 -8.16
CA SER A 8 -20.24 15.30 -8.74
C SER A 8 -19.31 14.53 -9.67
N ILE A 9 -18.54 15.22 -10.51
CA ILE A 9 -17.55 14.57 -11.39
C ILE A 9 -16.49 13.85 -10.55
N GLN A 10 -15.97 14.51 -9.52
CA GLN A 10 -14.99 13.91 -8.62
C GLN A 10 -15.55 12.66 -7.93
N HIS A 11 -16.77 12.72 -7.39
CA HIS A 11 -17.37 11.57 -6.72
C HIS A 11 -17.57 10.38 -7.66
N VAL A 12 -18.07 10.62 -8.89
CA VAL A 12 -18.20 9.57 -9.90
C VAL A 12 -16.84 9.01 -10.29
N ALA A 13 -15.82 9.86 -10.45
CA ALA A 13 -14.46 9.46 -10.76
C ALA A 13 -13.86 8.58 -9.65
N GLU A 14 -14.01 8.96 -8.39
CA GLU A 14 -13.54 8.20 -7.22
C GLU A 14 -14.18 6.82 -7.18
N VAL A 15 -15.51 6.73 -7.19
CA VAL A 15 -16.22 5.43 -7.15
C VAL A 15 -15.85 4.55 -8.34
N SER A 16 -15.74 5.13 -9.53
CA SER A 16 -15.35 4.41 -10.74
C SER A 16 -13.90 3.91 -10.68
N ALA A 17 -12.99 4.72 -10.13
CA ALA A 17 -11.59 4.36 -9.93
C ALA A 17 -11.43 3.18 -8.97
N TYR A 18 -12.09 3.22 -7.81
CA TYR A 18 -12.04 2.09 -6.87
C TYR A 18 -12.64 0.83 -7.47
N ARG A 19 -13.72 0.93 -8.25
CA ARG A 19 -14.26 -0.22 -8.99
C ARG A 19 -13.24 -0.76 -10.00
N LEU A 20 -12.67 0.10 -10.84
CA LEU A 20 -11.68 -0.30 -11.85
C LEU A 20 -10.49 -1.02 -11.21
N ILE A 21 -9.97 -0.49 -10.10
CA ILE A 21 -8.77 -1.03 -9.46
C ILE A 21 -9.09 -2.29 -8.62
N PHE A 22 -10.08 -2.22 -7.72
CA PHE A 22 -10.32 -3.29 -6.76
C PHE A 22 -11.20 -4.42 -7.28
N LEU A 23 -12.04 -4.17 -8.28
CA LEU A 23 -12.88 -5.18 -8.90
C LEU A 23 -12.33 -5.60 -10.26
N ASP A 24 -12.23 -4.68 -11.22
CA ASP A 24 -11.92 -5.04 -12.61
C ASP A 24 -10.43 -5.44 -12.78
N THR A 25 -9.54 -4.89 -11.95
CA THR A 25 -8.10 -5.19 -11.94
C THR A 25 -7.70 -6.12 -10.77
N ASN A 26 -8.68 -6.72 -10.06
CA ASN A 26 -8.45 -7.54 -8.87
C ASN A 26 -7.47 -8.69 -9.13
N ALA A 27 -7.65 -9.41 -10.23
CA ALA A 27 -6.79 -10.56 -10.57
C ALA A 27 -5.31 -10.16 -10.68
N ALA A 28 -5.03 -8.98 -11.25
CA ALA A 28 -3.66 -8.50 -11.44
C ALA A 28 -3.06 -7.92 -10.14
N PHE A 29 -3.83 -7.17 -9.35
CA PHE A 29 -3.39 -6.66 -8.06
C PHE A 29 -3.38 -7.76 -6.99
N TYR A 30 -4.55 -8.25 -6.59
CA TYR A 30 -4.72 -9.03 -5.37
C TYR A 30 -4.52 -10.54 -5.56
N GLU A 31 -4.73 -11.09 -6.75
CA GLU A 31 -4.51 -12.52 -7.00
C GLU A 31 -3.14 -12.86 -7.59
N SER A 32 -2.41 -11.86 -8.12
CA SER A 32 -1.13 -12.08 -8.81
C SER A 32 0.07 -11.41 -8.13
N LEU A 33 0.01 -10.11 -7.86
CA LEU A 33 1.18 -9.34 -7.39
C LEU A 33 1.75 -9.90 -6.08
N TYR A 34 3.03 -10.28 -6.08
CA TYR A 34 3.77 -10.82 -4.93
C TYR A 34 3.20 -12.09 -4.29
N VAL A 35 2.30 -12.79 -4.98
CA VAL A 35 1.82 -14.10 -4.53
C VAL A 35 2.98 -15.11 -4.58
N PHE A 36 3.11 -15.89 -3.51
CA PHE A 36 4.21 -16.79 -3.19
C PHE A 36 5.54 -16.07 -2.91
N THR A 37 6.16 -15.46 -3.92
CA THR A 37 7.46 -14.78 -3.78
C THR A 37 7.53 -13.51 -4.63
N VAL A 38 8.21 -12.48 -4.14
CA VAL A 38 8.39 -11.22 -4.86
C VAL A 38 9.10 -11.38 -6.21
N PRO A 39 10.20 -12.16 -6.34
CA PRO A 39 10.90 -12.30 -7.61
C PRO A 39 10.06 -12.95 -8.73
N GLU A 40 9.14 -13.85 -8.38
CA GLU A 40 8.36 -14.63 -9.35
C GLU A 40 7.08 -13.92 -9.80
N SER A 41 6.56 -12.99 -9.00
CA SER A 41 5.26 -12.33 -9.23
C SER A 41 5.35 -10.80 -9.14
N ARG A 42 6.33 -10.23 -9.84
CA ARG A 42 6.60 -8.78 -9.96
C ARG A 42 5.48 -8.00 -10.65
N ILE A 43 5.48 -6.68 -10.49
CA ILE A 43 4.42 -5.76 -10.93
C ILE A 43 4.19 -5.64 -12.45
N ARG A 44 5.14 -6.10 -13.29
CA ARG A 44 5.13 -5.84 -14.74
C ARG A 44 3.82 -6.18 -15.46
N PRO A 45 3.14 -7.32 -15.23
CA PRO A 45 1.86 -7.62 -15.87
C PRO A 45 0.78 -6.61 -15.51
N LEU A 46 0.69 -6.22 -14.24
CA LEU A 46 -0.24 -5.22 -13.75
C LEU A 46 -0.02 -3.85 -14.43
N LEU A 47 1.25 -3.42 -14.57
CA LEU A 47 1.55 -2.15 -15.24
C LEU A 47 1.06 -2.11 -16.70
N ARG A 48 1.08 -3.24 -17.42
CA ARG A 48 0.55 -3.30 -18.78
C ARG A 48 -0.96 -3.07 -18.81
N ILE A 49 -1.69 -3.71 -17.89
CA ILE A 49 -3.14 -3.56 -17.76
C ILE A 49 -3.50 -2.12 -17.41
N LEU A 50 -2.80 -1.52 -16.44
CA LEU A 50 -3.01 -0.12 -16.06
C LEU A 50 -2.78 0.83 -17.24
N LYS A 51 -1.69 0.67 -17.99
CA LYS A 51 -1.42 1.51 -19.17
C LYS A 51 -2.54 1.43 -20.22
N GLN A 52 -3.07 0.23 -20.46
CA GLN A 52 -4.20 0.04 -21.38
C GLN A 52 -5.46 0.74 -20.87
N ASN A 53 -5.79 0.57 -19.59
CA ASN A 53 -6.93 1.22 -18.96
C ASN A 53 -6.81 2.75 -19.01
N LEU A 54 -5.65 3.32 -18.69
CA LEU A 54 -5.41 4.77 -18.75
C LEU A 54 -5.50 5.30 -20.18
N THR A 55 -4.96 4.56 -21.16
CA THR A 55 -5.08 4.94 -22.58
C THR A 55 -6.54 5.00 -23.02
N LEU A 56 -7.33 3.98 -22.64
CA LEU A 56 -8.77 3.95 -22.95
C LEU A 56 -9.51 5.09 -22.26
N LEU A 57 -9.28 5.30 -20.96
CA LEU A 57 -9.89 6.40 -20.21
C LEU A 57 -9.58 7.77 -20.84
N GLY A 58 -8.34 7.97 -21.30
CA GLY A 58 -7.94 9.20 -21.96
C GLY A 58 -8.60 9.42 -23.32
N ALA A 59 -9.05 8.35 -23.99
CA ALA A 59 -9.74 8.42 -25.28
C ALA A 59 -11.25 8.66 -25.14
N ILE A 60 -11.87 8.23 -24.03
CA ILE A 60 -13.34 8.28 -23.86
C ILE A 60 -13.82 9.44 -22.99
N LEU A 61 -12.97 9.98 -22.12
CA LEU A 61 -13.35 11.06 -21.20
C LEU A 61 -13.18 12.43 -21.86
N ILE A 62 -14.08 13.35 -21.49
CA ILE A 62 -13.98 14.77 -21.85
C ILE A 62 -12.89 15.47 -21.04
N ASP A 63 -12.26 16.50 -21.64
CA ASP A 63 -11.07 17.20 -21.10
C ASP A 63 -11.15 17.60 -19.63
N ARG A 64 -12.33 17.95 -19.11
CA ARG A 64 -12.49 18.38 -17.70
C ARG A 64 -12.58 17.24 -16.70
N ALA A 65 -13.11 16.09 -17.12
CA ALA A 65 -13.25 14.91 -16.27
C ALA A 65 -11.98 14.07 -16.26
N GLN A 66 -11.20 14.12 -17.36
CA GLN A 66 -10.02 13.29 -17.56
C GLN A 66 -8.96 13.47 -16.46
N PRO A 67 -8.45 14.68 -16.12
CA PRO A 67 -7.43 14.82 -15.07
C PRO A 67 -7.91 14.32 -13.70
N ILE A 68 -9.18 14.54 -13.38
CA ILE A 68 -9.79 14.11 -12.11
C ILE A 68 -9.86 12.58 -12.06
N ALA A 69 -10.33 11.96 -13.14
CA ALA A 69 -10.40 10.50 -13.24
C ALA A 69 -9.02 9.85 -13.17
N MET A 70 -8.02 10.39 -13.88
CA MET A 70 -6.64 9.87 -13.81
C MET A 70 -6.09 9.94 -12.39
N LYS A 71 -6.31 11.06 -11.70
CA LYS A 71 -5.88 11.23 -10.30
C LYS A 71 -6.56 10.23 -9.36
N GLU A 72 -7.87 10.03 -9.48
CA GLU A 72 -8.57 9.06 -8.63
C GLU A 72 -8.16 7.61 -8.93
N VAL A 73 -7.88 7.26 -10.19
CA VAL A 73 -7.31 5.94 -10.55
C VAL A 73 -5.91 5.75 -9.96
N MET A 74 -5.07 6.79 -9.96
CA MET A 74 -3.75 6.75 -9.32
C MET A 74 -3.86 6.48 -7.81
N LYS A 75 -4.70 7.25 -7.11
CA LYS A 75 -4.92 7.08 -5.67
C LYS A 75 -5.44 5.68 -5.33
N ALA A 76 -6.44 5.20 -6.08
CA ALA A 76 -6.96 3.86 -5.90
C ALA A 76 -5.90 2.77 -6.16
N ALA A 77 -5.02 2.95 -7.16
CA ALA A 77 -3.92 2.03 -7.44
C ALA A 77 -2.88 1.99 -6.30
N PHE A 78 -2.58 3.13 -5.69
CA PHE A 78 -1.68 3.21 -4.52
C PHE A 78 -2.30 2.54 -3.30
N ASP A 79 -3.59 2.75 -3.05
CA ASP A 79 -4.32 2.05 -1.99
C ASP A 79 -4.34 0.54 -2.21
N ALA A 80 -4.56 0.08 -3.44
CA ALA A 80 -4.51 -1.34 -3.77
C ALA A 80 -3.11 -1.94 -3.58
N TYR A 81 -2.06 -1.18 -3.92
CA TYR A 81 -0.68 -1.58 -3.66
C TYR A 81 -0.41 -1.72 -2.16
N LEU A 82 -0.86 -0.76 -1.34
CA LEU A 82 -0.79 -0.85 0.13
C LEU A 82 -1.56 -2.04 0.67
N MET A 83 -2.75 -2.33 0.12
CA MET A 83 -3.53 -3.51 0.50
C MET A 83 -2.79 -4.82 0.18
N VAL A 84 -2.10 -4.90 -0.95
CA VAL A 84 -1.24 -6.05 -1.29
C VAL A 84 -0.12 -6.24 -0.26
N LEU A 85 0.53 -5.16 0.18
CA LEU A 85 1.65 -5.22 1.12
C LEU A 85 1.22 -5.49 2.57
N LEU A 86 0.11 -4.92 3.02
CA LEU A 86 -0.28 -4.87 4.43
C LEU A 86 -1.50 -5.74 4.79
N ALA A 87 -2.25 -6.18 3.78
CA ALA A 87 -3.51 -6.90 3.95
C ALA A 87 -3.70 -7.99 2.86
N GLY A 88 -2.64 -8.40 2.18
CA GLY A 88 -2.69 -9.29 1.01
C GLY A 88 -2.89 -10.79 1.31
N GLY A 89 -3.32 -11.13 2.51
CA GLY A 89 -3.53 -12.52 2.94
C GLY A 89 -2.24 -13.31 3.20
N ASN A 90 -2.38 -14.60 3.48
CA ASN A 90 -1.29 -15.50 3.87
C ASN A 90 -0.43 -16.01 2.70
N ASN A 91 -0.86 -15.81 1.45
CA ASN A 91 -0.09 -16.21 0.27
C ASN A 91 1.05 -15.24 -0.07
N ARG A 92 1.24 -14.20 0.75
CA ARG A 92 2.29 -13.19 0.57
C ARG A 92 3.17 -13.14 1.81
N THR A 93 4.45 -13.37 1.58
CA THR A 93 5.47 -13.24 2.60
C THR A 93 6.65 -12.48 2.03
N PHE A 94 7.23 -11.60 2.84
CA PHE A 94 8.29 -10.69 2.38
C PHE A 94 9.56 -10.90 3.19
N TYR A 95 10.68 -11.03 2.51
CA TYR A 95 12.02 -10.96 3.08
C TYR A 95 12.53 -9.52 3.06
N ARG A 96 13.50 -9.21 3.93
CA ARG A 96 14.12 -7.87 3.92
C ARG A 96 14.81 -7.60 2.59
N SER A 97 15.37 -8.64 1.96
CA SER A 97 15.98 -8.60 0.63
C SER A 97 15.00 -8.23 -0.49
N ASP A 98 13.69 -8.37 -0.27
CA ASP A 98 12.70 -8.02 -1.30
C ASP A 98 12.48 -6.51 -1.42
N TYR A 99 12.99 -5.72 -0.46
CA TYR A 99 12.82 -4.27 -0.39
C TYR A 99 13.15 -3.57 -1.70
N GLU A 100 14.34 -3.81 -2.27
CA GLU A 100 14.79 -3.13 -3.50
C GLU A 100 13.85 -3.43 -4.67
N MET A 101 13.38 -4.67 -4.79
CA MET A 101 12.45 -5.07 -5.85
C MET A 101 11.07 -4.43 -5.71
N ILE A 102 10.59 -4.30 -4.47
CA ILE A 102 9.30 -3.66 -4.17
C ILE A 102 9.37 -2.15 -4.41
N ASP A 103 10.50 -1.53 -4.07
CA ASP A 103 10.77 -0.11 -4.28
C ASP A 103 10.81 0.23 -5.79
N GLU A 104 11.60 -0.54 -6.56
CA GLU A 104 11.65 -0.44 -8.02
C GLU A 104 10.29 -0.63 -8.71
N ASP A 105 9.49 -1.59 -8.21
CA ASP A 105 8.17 -1.89 -8.74
C ASP A 105 7.20 -0.74 -8.47
N PHE A 106 7.26 -0.13 -7.28
CA PHE A 106 6.44 1.03 -6.95
C PHE A 106 6.86 2.27 -7.76
N ASP A 107 8.15 2.49 -7.95
CA ASP A 107 8.67 3.52 -8.85
C ASP A 107 8.16 3.34 -10.28
N SER A 108 8.09 2.09 -10.74
CA SER A 108 7.51 1.76 -12.04
C SER A 108 6.01 2.04 -12.10
N LEU A 109 5.28 1.85 -10.99
CA LEU A 109 3.86 2.22 -10.88
C LEU A 109 3.67 3.74 -10.94
N LYS A 110 4.44 4.54 -10.19
CA LYS A 110 4.41 6.01 -10.27
C LYS A 110 4.59 6.50 -11.71
N ARG A 111 5.61 5.98 -12.39
CA ARG A 111 5.92 6.35 -13.79
C ARG A 111 4.77 6.09 -14.76
N VAL A 112 3.89 5.11 -14.51
CA VAL A 112 2.72 4.88 -15.36
C VAL A 112 1.85 6.14 -15.44
N PHE A 113 1.66 6.85 -14.32
CA PHE A 113 0.81 8.04 -14.26
C PHE A 113 1.50 9.32 -14.77
N CYS A 114 2.84 9.35 -14.77
CA CYS A 114 3.62 10.45 -15.33
C CYS A 114 3.85 10.35 -16.84
N THR A 115 3.77 9.15 -17.44
CA THR A 115 4.24 8.92 -18.83
C THR A 115 3.17 8.41 -19.80
N SER A 116 1.97 8.05 -19.33
CA SER A 116 0.93 7.44 -20.18
C SER A 116 -0.05 8.46 -20.77
N GLY A 117 0.32 9.13 -21.87
CA GLY A 117 -0.62 9.81 -22.78
C GLY A 117 -1.24 11.12 -22.28
N VAL A 118 -2.41 11.52 -22.82
CA VAL A 118 -3.12 12.77 -22.43
C VAL A 118 -3.73 12.59 -21.03
N GLY A 119 -3.65 13.64 -20.20
CA GLY A 119 -4.13 13.60 -18.81
C GLY A 119 -3.07 13.14 -17.78
N LEU A 120 -1.78 13.33 -18.11
CA LEU A 120 -0.66 13.07 -17.18
C LEU A 120 -0.83 13.86 -15.89
N ILE A 121 -0.46 13.22 -14.80
CA ILE A 121 -0.37 13.85 -13.49
C ILE A 121 1.04 14.41 -13.35
N ALA A 122 1.14 15.63 -12.83
CA ALA A 122 2.44 16.25 -12.59
C ALA A 122 3.23 15.42 -11.57
N GLU A 123 4.53 15.26 -11.79
CA GLU A 123 5.37 14.35 -11.00
C GLU A 123 5.38 14.70 -9.50
N ASP A 124 5.33 15.99 -9.17
CA ASP A 124 5.21 16.50 -7.81
C ASP A 124 3.90 16.07 -7.14
N GLU A 125 2.80 16.08 -7.89
CA GLU A 125 1.50 15.61 -7.41
C GLU A 125 1.49 14.09 -7.22
N VAL A 126 2.11 13.32 -8.13
CA VAL A 126 2.28 11.86 -7.97
C VAL A 126 3.11 11.55 -6.73
N ASN A 127 4.25 12.21 -6.55
CA ASN A 127 5.15 12.00 -5.43
C ASN A 127 4.47 12.33 -4.09
N LYS A 128 3.68 13.40 -4.04
CA LYS A 128 2.91 13.77 -2.84
C LYS A 128 1.92 12.67 -2.42
N GLU A 129 1.16 12.12 -3.37
CA GLU A 129 0.21 11.04 -3.06
C GLU A 129 0.94 9.70 -2.75
N ALA A 130 2.18 9.54 -3.25
CA ALA A 130 3.00 8.36 -3.04
C ALA A 130 3.67 8.28 -1.66
N GLU A 131 3.82 9.40 -0.94
CA GLU A 131 4.55 9.50 0.35
C GLU A 131 4.16 8.40 1.36
N VAL A 132 2.86 8.07 1.44
CA VAL A 132 2.36 7.04 2.35
C VAL A 132 2.87 5.66 1.95
N VAL A 133 2.87 5.35 0.65
CA VAL A 133 3.33 4.07 0.12
C VAL A 133 4.84 3.93 0.32
N GLU A 134 5.60 4.97 -0.01
CA GLU A 134 7.05 5.00 0.18
C GLU A 134 7.43 4.83 1.65
N GLY A 135 6.70 5.48 2.56
CA GLY A 135 6.87 5.28 4.00
C GLY A 135 6.67 3.83 4.44
N VAL A 136 5.70 3.12 3.85
CA VAL A 136 5.49 1.69 4.13
C VAL A 136 6.59 0.82 3.50
N ILE A 137 7.00 1.12 2.28
CA ILE A 137 8.10 0.40 1.60
C ILE A 137 9.40 0.57 2.41
N GLN A 138 9.67 1.75 2.98
CA GLN A 138 10.81 1.96 3.88
C GLN A 138 10.80 1.02 5.09
N LEU A 139 9.63 0.78 5.71
CA LEU A 139 9.50 -0.22 6.78
C LEU A 139 9.85 -1.62 6.28
N MET A 140 9.60 -1.93 5.01
CA MET A 140 9.95 -3.22 4.43
C MET A 140 11.47 -3.42 4.29
N GLY A 141 12.26 -2.34 4.25
CA GLY A 141 13.72 -2.39 4.24
C GLY A 141 14.38 -2.49 5.63
N GLN A 142 13.61 -2.26 6.70
CA GLN A 142 14.12 -2.32 8.08
C GLN A 142 14.35 -3.75 8.58
N SER A 143 15.23 -3.89 9.58
CA SER A 143 15.40 -5.14 10.32
C SER A 143 14.18 -5.42 11.21
N SER A 144 13.93 -6.70 11.52
CA SER A 144 12.83 -7.08 12.40
C SER A 144 13.02 -6.53 13.82
N GLU A 145 14.26 -6.42 14.28
CA GLU A 145 14.62 -5.79 15.55
C GLU A 145 14.19 -4.32 15.58
N GLN A 146 14.51 -3.54 14.55
CA GLN A 146 14.12 -2.14 14.45
C GLN A 146 12.59 -2.00 14.40
N LEU A 147 11.93 -2.80 13.56
CA LEU A 147 10.46 -2.79 13.47
C LEU A 147 9.79 -3.11 14.81
N ILE A 148 10.35 -4.02 15.61
CA ILE A 148 9.84 -4.36 16.93
C ILE A 148 10.05 -3.21 17.91
N GLU A 149 11.21 -2.55 17.88
CA GLU A 149 11.50 -1.37 18.70
C GLU A 149 10.55 -0.21 18.37
N ASP A 150 10.44 0.13 17.08
CA ASP A 150 9.56 1.20 16.59
C ASP A 150 8.09 0.90 16.93
N PHE A 151 7.65 -0.35 16.73
CA PHE A 151 6.32 -0.80 17.12
C PHE A 151 6.08 -0.63 18.62
N THR A 152 7.03 -1.06 19.46
CA THR A 152 6.91 -1.04 20.91
C THR A 152 6.80 0.40 21.42
N THR A 153 7.64 1.29 20.90
CA THR A 153 7.62 2.73 21.21
C THR A 153 6.28 3.34 20.82
N ALA A 154 5.85 3.15 19.57
CA ALA A 154 4.60 3.72 19.06
C ALA A 154 3.35 3.17 19.78
N ALA A 155 3.36 1.89 20.15
CA ALA A 155 2.25 1.25 20.88
C ALA A 155 2.15 1.76 22.32
N CYS A 156 3.28 1.98 22.99
CA CYS A 156 3.32 2.55 24.34
C CYS A 156 2.84 4.00 24.36
N GLU A 157 3.34 4.84 23.45
CA GLU A 157 2.92 6.24 23.32
C GLU A 157 1.41 6.36 23.09
N LYS A 158 0.85 5.60 22.15
CA LYS A 158 -0.59 5.67 21.85
C LYS A 158 -1.49 5.12 22.97
N SER A 159 -0.96 4.24 23.82
CA SER A 159 -1.72 3.65 24.92
C SER A 159 -1.63 4.48 26.22
N GLY A 160 -0.85 5.56 26.25
CA GLY A 160 -0.54 6.30 27.49
C GLY A 160 0.22 5.46 28.52
N ILE A 161 0.80 4.35 28.07
CA ILE A 161 1.54 3.37 28.88
C ILE A 161 3.01 3.77 28.75
N GLY A 162 3.61 4.33 29.80
CA GLY A 162 5.06 4.58 29.85
C GLY A 162 5.90 3.34 29.51
N VAL A 163 7.19 3.54 29.20
CA VAL A 163 8.17 2.52 28.73
C VAL A 163 7.88 1.14 29.35
N PRO A 164 7.74 0.09 28.54
CA PRO A 164 7.26 -1.19 29.04
C PRO A 164 8.30 -1.78 30.00
N THR A 165 7.93 -1.89 31.26
CA THR A 165 8.63 -2.74 32.22
C THR A 165 8.46 -4.21 31.80
N SER A 166 9.54 -4.98 31.90
CA SER A 166 9.58 -6.40 31.54
C SER A 166 8.36 -7.15 32.09
N GLY A 167 7.48 -7.62 31.20
CA GLY A 167 6.32 -8.45 31.55
C GLY A 167 4.94 -7.86 31.26
N ARG A 168 4.81 -6.57 30.90
CA ARG A 168 3.50 -6.01 30.49
C ARG A 168 3.17 -6.36 29.04
N LYS A 169 2.05 -7.06 28.80
CA LYS A 169 1.59 -7.42 27.45
C LYS A 169 1.30 -6.15 26.65
N LEU A 170 1.92 -6.00 25.48
CA LEU A 170 1.59 -4.92 24.54
C LEU A 170 0.16 -5.12 24.03
N PRO A 171 -0.69 -4.07 24.01
CA PRO A 171 -2.04 -4.19 23.48
C PRO A 171 -2.00 -4.35 21.95
N MET A 172 -3.03 -5.00 21.39
CA MET A 172 -3.24 -4.97 19.94
C MET A 172 -3.61 -3.55 19.51
N PRO A 173 -2.91 -2.96 18.53
CA PRO A 173 -3.23 -1.62 18.04
C PRO A 173 -4.57 -1.64 17.28
N PRO A 174 -5.42 -0.62 17.44
CA PRO A 174 -6.67 -0.53 16.70
C PRO A 174 -6.40 -0.39 15.19
N THR A 175 -7.34 -0.82 14.36
CA THR A 175 -7.32 -0.51 12.93
C THR A 175 -7.82 0.92 12.74
N THR A 176 -6.96 1.79 12.20
CA THR A 176 -7.24 3.23 12.05
C THR A 176 -7.86 3.58 10.70
N GLY A 177 -7.91 2.62 9.77
CA GLY A 177 -8.31 2.87 8.38
C GLY A 177 -7.36 3.78 7.60
N ARG A 178 -6.18 4.10 8.16
CA ARG A 178 -5.15 4.94 7.52
C ARG A 178 -3.78 4.31 7.71
N TRP A 179 -3.04 4.17 6.62
CA TRP A 179 -1.68 3.68 6.65
C TRP A 179 -0.71 4.82 6.94
N ASN A 180 0.27 4.57 7.80
CA ASN A 180 1.33 5.52 8.11
C ASN A 180 2.54 4.78 8.68
N ARG A 181 3.75 5.14 8.27
CA ARG A 181 4.97 4.45 8.73
C ARG A 181 5.19 4.49 10.25
N SER A 182 4.67 5.51 10.93
CA SER A 182 4.76 5.69 12.39
C SER A 182 3.53 5.14 13.13
N ASP A 183 2.56 4.56 12.41
CA ASP A 183 1.39 3.95 13.03
C ASP A 183 1.67 2.49 13.45
N PRO A 184 1.42 2.11 14.71
CA PRO A 184 1.73 0.77 15.20
C PRO A 184 0.90 -0.33 14.50
N ASN A 185 -0.30 -0.05 13.98
CA ASN A 185 -1.05 -1.04 13.20
C ASN A 185 -0.35 -1.32 11.86
N THR A 186 0.19 -0.29 11.22
CA THR A 186 0.97 -0.41 9.97
C THR A 186 2.26 -1.21 10.21
N ILE A 187 3.04 -0.87 11.23
CA ILE A 187 4.28 -1.60 11.56
C ILE A 187 3.97 -3.06 11.93
N LEU A 188 2.91 -3.30 12.73
CA LEU A 188 2.46 -4.64 13.06
C LEU A 188 2.08 -5.44 11.81
N ARG A 189 1.45 -4.82 10.81
CA ARG A 189 1.12 -5.48 9.54
C ARG A 189 2.35 -5.86 8.74
N VAL A 190 3.37 -5.00 8.70
CA VAL A 190 4.67 -5.33 8.09
C VAL A 190 5.32 -6.53 8.81
N LEU A 191 5.37 -6.51 10.15
CA LEU A 191 5.83 -7.66 10.94
C LEU A 191 4.99 -8.91 10.63
N CYS A 192 3.67 -8.74 10.46
CA CYS A 192 2.70 -9.76 10.07
C CYS A 192 2.79 -10.23 8.61
N HIS A 193 3.68 -9.68 7.77
CA HIS A 193 4.05 -10.25 6.47
C HIS A 193 5.56 -10.53 6.33
N ARG A 194 6.40 -10.14 7.30
CA ARG A 194 7.84 -10.44 7.38
C ARG A 194 8.19 -11.91 7.57
N ASN A 195 8.92 -12.52 6.64
CA ASN A 195 9.35 -13.92 6.72
C ASN A 195 10.73 -14.07 7.38
N ASP A 196 10.81 -13.94 8.70
CA ASP A 196 12.00 -14.31 9.45
C ASP A 196 11.67 -14.84 10.85
N ARG A 197 12.68 -15.39 11.52
CA ARG A 197 12.54 -16.02 12.84
C ARG A 197 12.19 -15.01 13.93
N ILE A 198 12.66 -13.77 13.82
CA ILE A 198 12.59 -12.75 14.88
C ILE A 198 11.17 -12.18 14.95
N ALA A 199 10.63 -11.75 13.81
CA ALA A 199 9.24 -11.30 13.70
C ALA A 199 8.26 -12.40 14.14
N ASN A 200 8.46 -13.63 13.67
CA ASN A 200 7.60 -14.76 14.05
C ASN A 200 7.63 -15.05 15.56
N LEU A 201 8.81 -14.96 16.21
CA LEU A 201 8.94 -15.19 17.64
C LEU A 201 8.26 -14.07 18.44
N PHE A 202 8.44 -12.82 18.02
CA PHE A 202 7.78 -11.66 18.61
C PHE A 202 6.25 -11.78 18.52
N LEU A 203 5.70 -12.00 17.33
CA LEU A 203 4.26 -12.11 17.11
C LEU A 203 3.63 -13.25 17.94
N LYS A 204 4.31 -14.40 18.02
CA LYS A 204 3.86 -15.54 18.83
C LYS A 204 3.88 -15.22 20.33
N ARG A 205 4.94 -14.58 20.84
CA ARG A 205 5.09 -14.29 22.28
C ARG A 205 4.17 -13.16 22.74
N THR A 206 4.09 -12.10 21.95
CA THR A 206 3.36 -10.87 22.32
C THR A 206 1.86 -11.01 22.09
N PHE A 207 1.47 -11.57 20.94
CA PHE A 207 0.07 -11.56 20.48
C PHE A 207 -0.56 -12.95 20.32
N GLN A 208 0.20 -14.03 20.56
CA GLN A 208 -0.25 -15.41 20.37
C GLN A 208 -0.74 -15.69 18.93
N LEU A 209 -0.23 -14.94 17.96
CA LEU A 209 -0.54 -15.16 16.55
C LEU A 209 0.16 -16.44 16.06
N PRO A 210 -0.52 -17.23 15.21
CA PRO A 210 0.06 -18.45 14.66
C PRO A 210 1.31 -18.12 13.82
N ARG A 211 2.22 -19.09 13.74
CA ARG A 211 3.34 -19.01 12.79
C ARG A 211 2.79 -19.03 11.36
N ARG A 212 3.44 -18.29 10.47
CA ARG A 212 3.21 -18.46 9.04
C ARG A 212 3.72 -19.83 8.59
N ARG A 213 2.98 -20.42 7.65
CA ARG A 213 3.40 -21.63 6.93
C ARG A 213 4.20 -21.23 5.72
#